data_AF-C9SUH5-F1
#
_entry.id   AF-C9SUH5-F1
#
_cell.length_a   1.000
_cell.length_b   1.000
_cell.length_c   1.000
_cell.angle_alpha   90.00
_cell.angle_beta   90.00
_cell.angle_gamma   90.00
#
_symmetry.space_group_name_H-M   'P 1'
#
loop_
_entity.id
_entity.type
_entity.pdbx_description
1 polymer ?
#
loop_
_entity_poly.entity_id
_entity_poly.type
_entity_poly.pdbx_seq_one_letter_code
_entity_poly.pdbx_strand_id
1 'polypeptide(L)'
;MSDDEFSIDGPSGLAASSDRDKRAPRFSWTPAYEATFFRALCEAVQLGLRENHSFKAEAWDRAAAALQEKHAAYPTKNHLVNKSDNARKKFRLWRGLREDPEFLYNPNTRTVTATEEAWRSHIEAMDIFFRDFADEDMDLQLKIAEKALADENKAMVFCKMPATLRKHWVKRLREVHNNRVT
;
A
#
# COMPACT_ATOMS: atom_id res chain seq x y z
N MET A 1 72.32 2.79 11.88
CA MET A 1 72.39 3.98 11.00
C MET A 1 71.71 3.58 9.70
N SER A 2 70.67 4.22 9.19
CA SER A 2 69.75 5.25 9.68
C SER A 2 68.50 5.13 8.78
N ASP A 3 67.45 5.82 9.19
CA ASP A 3 66.05 5.72 8.80
C ASP A 3 65.67 6.08 7.35
N ASP A 4 64.42 5.67 7.04
CA ASP A 4 63.39 6.30 6.19
C ASP A 4 63.61 6.48 4.67
N GLU A 5 62.69 5.90 3.86
CA GLU A 5 61.80 6.71 3.02
C GLU A 5 60.55 5.92 2.57
N PHE A 6 59.39 6.51 2.85
CA PHE A 6 58.05 6.04 2.52
C PHE A 6 57.54 6.81 1.30
N SER A 7 57.23 6.12 0.21
CA SER A 7 56.52 6.71 -0.94
C SER A 7 55.17 6.04 -1.14
N ILE A 8 54.12 6.74 -0.70
CA ILE A 8 52.74 6.58 -1.19
C ILE A 8 52.72 7.04 -2.63
N ASP A 9 52.22 6.21 -3.53
CA ASP A 9 51.64 6.70 -4.79
C ASP A 9 50.62 5.70 -5.39
N GLY A 10 49.43 6.23 -5.71
CA GLY A 10 48.53 5.66 -6.72
C GLY A 10 47.18 5.10 -6.23
N PRO A 11 46.05 5.79 -6.46
CA PRO A 11 44.72 5.23 -6.23
C PRO A 11 44.35 4.32 -7.41
N SER A 12 44.61 3.02 -7.31
CA SER A 12 44.07 2.03 -8.26
C SER A 12 42.73 1.49 -7.76
N GLY A 13 41.78 2.40 -7.57
CA GLY A 13 40.37 2.09 -7.39
C GLY A 13 39.75 1.86 -8.77
N LEU A 14 40.00 0.70 -9.36
CA LEU A 14 39.32 0.25 -10.57
C LEU A 14 37.81 0.31 -10.35
N ALA A 15 37.18 1.19 -11.13
CA ALA A 15 35.77 1.38 -11.35
C ALA A 15 34.90 0.12 -11.10
N ALA A 16 34.31 0.03 -9.91
CA ALA A 16 33.13 -0.80 -9.67
C ALA A 16 31.86 -0.06 -10.13
N SER A 17 31.78 0.27 -11.43
CA SER A 17 30.58 0.92 -11.98
C SER A 17 30.40 0.70 -13.47
N SER A 18 30.10 -0.54 -13.88
CA SER A 18 29.41 -0.80 -15.16
C SER A 18 28.90 -2.24 -15.33
N ASP A 19 28.47 -2.91 -14.25
CA ASP A 19 27.88 -4.27 -14.38
C ASP A 19 26.51 -4.41 -13.70
N ARG A 20 25.82 -3.29 -13.46
CA ARG A 20 24.42 -3.30 -13.00
C ARG A 20 23.40 -3.41 -14.14
N ASP A 21 23.82 -3.14 -15.39
CA ASP A 21 22.93 -3.06 -16.57
C ASP A 21 22.75 -4.38 -17.34
N LYS A 22 23.31 -5.50 -16.86
CA LYS A 22 23.11 -6.83 -17.46
C LYS A 22 22.17 -7.73 -16.68
N ARG A 23 21.46 -7.21 -15.66
CA ARG A 23 20.45 -8.01 -14.96
C ARG A 23 19.30 -8.28 -15.93
N ALA A 24 19.04 -9.55 -16.18
CA ALA A 24 17.92 -10.03 -16.98
C ALA A 24 16.64 -9.23 -16.66
N PRO A 25 15.80 -8.91 -17.65
CA PRO A 25 14.65 -8.04 -17.47
C PRO A 25 13.82 -8.51 -16.27
N ARG A 26 13.74 -7.68 -15.23
CA ARG A 26 12.89 -7.97 -14.08
C ARG A 26 11.44 -8.03 -14.57
N PHE A 27 10.73 -9.10 -14.20
CA PHE A 27 9.32 -9.26 -14.52
C PHE A 27 8.55 -7.98 -14.15
N SER A 28 7.89 -7.38 -15.14
CA SER A 28 7.08 -6.18 -14.97
C SER A 28 5.64 -6.48 -15.34
N TRP A 29 4.72 -5.90 -14.57
CA TRP A 29 3.29 -6.03 -14.86
C TRP A 29 2.91 -5.09 -16.00
N THR A 30 2.19 -5.61 -16.99
CA THR A 30 1.54 -4.83 -18.04
C THR A 30 0.02 -4.88 -17.85
N PRO A 31 -0.76 -3.93 -18.40
CA PRO A 31 -2.22 -3.99 -18.34
C PRO A 31 -2.81 -5.31 -18.91
N ALA A 32 -2.18 -5.89 -19.93
CA ALA A 32 -2.60 -7.17 -20.51
C ALA A 32 -2.37 -8.35 -19.55
N TYR A 33 -1.24 -8.35 -18.86
CA TYR A 33 -0.91 -9.37 -17.85
C TYR A 33 -1.84 -9.24 -16.66
N GLU A 34 -2.07 -8.02 -16.18
CA GLU A 34 -3.00 -7.73 -15.10
C GLU A 34 -4.41 -8.22 -15.42
N ALA A 35 -4.95 -7.88 -16.59
CA ALA A 35 -6.28 -8.32 -16.99
C ALA A 35 -6.41 -9.86 -16.99
N THR A 36 -5.36 -10.56 -17.45
CA THR A 36 -5.34 -12.02 -17.50
C THR A 36 -5.23 -12.62 -16.10
N PHE A 37 -4.34 -12.08 -15.28
CA PHE A 37 -4.13 -12.48 -13.89
C PHE A 37 -5.40 -12.31 -13.04
N PHE A 38 -6.02 -11.13 -13.07
CA PHE A 38 -7.22 -10.86 -12.27
C PHE A 38 -8.43 -11.67 -12.75
N ARG A 39 -8.55 -11.92 -14.05
CA ARG A 39 -9.59 -12.81 -14.58
C ARG A 39 -9.41 -14.24 -14.03
N ALA A 40 -8.20 -14.77 -14.04
CA ALA A 40 -7.92 -16.09 -13.47
C ALA A 40 -8.22 -16.15 -11.96
N LEU A 41 -7.95 -15.07 -11.21
CA LEU A 41 -8.33 -15.00 -9.80
C LEU A 41 -9.85 -14.96 -9.60
N CYS A 42 -10.61 -14.24 -10.45
CA CYS A 42 -12.07 -14.23 -10.40
C CYS A 42 -12.66 -15.62 -10.66
N GLU A 43 -12.14 -16.33 -11.67
CA GLU A 43 -12.52 -17.72 -11.97
C GLU A 43 -12.18 -18.64 -10.78
N ALA A 44 -11.01 -18.48 -10.16
CA ALA A 44 -10.63 -19.24 -8.97
C ALA A 44 -11.58 -19.02 -7.79
N VAL A 45 -12.14 -17.82 -7.62
CA VAL A 45 -13.19 -17.56 -6.62
C VAL A 45 -14.46 -18.34 -6.95
N GLN A 46 -14.89 -18.33 -8.21
CA GLN A 46 -16.09 -19.07 -8.65
C GLN A 46 -15.94 -20.59 -8.44
N LEU A 47 -14.71 -21.11 -8.53
CA LEU A 47 -14.37 -22.51 -8.28
C LEU A 47 -14.18 -22.85 -6.79
N GLY A 48 -14.37 -21.91 -5.86
CA GLY A 48 -14.18 -22.17 -4.42
C GLY A 48 -12.72 -22.36 -4.00
N LEU A 49 -11.78 -21.82 -4.79
CA LEU A 49 -10.34 -21.87 -4.51
C LEU A 49 -9.86 -20.68 -3.67
N ARG A 50 -10.79 -19.96 -3.06
CA ARG A 50 -10.54 -18.89 -2.10
C ARG A 50 -10.93 -19.35 -0.71
N GLU A 51 -10.02 -19.17 0.25
CA GLU A 51 -10.25 -19.47 1.65
C GLU A 51 -10.04 -18.20 2.48
N ASN A 52 -11.11 -17.72 3.12
CA ASN A 52 -11.13 -16.46 3.85
C ASN A 52 -10.60 -15.27 3.01
N HIS A 53 -9.45 -14.75 3.43
CA HIS A 53 -8.75 -13.63 2.81
C HIS A 53 -7.58 -14.06 1.90
N SER A 54 -7.40 -15.36 1.66
CA SER A 54 -6.33 -15.93 0.86
C SER A 54 -6.83 -16.87 -0.24
N PHE A 55 -5.94 -17.26 -1.15
CA PHE A 55 -6.21 -18.21 -2.23
C PHE A 55 -5.44 -19.51 -1.98
N LYS A 56 -6.06 -20.66 -2.34
CA LYS A 56 -5.42 -21.97 -2.31
C LYS A 56 -4.26 -22.03 -3.32
N ALA A 57 -3.32 -22.96 -3.13
CA ALA A 57 -2.18 -23.16 -4.04
C ALA A 57 -2.63 -23.28 -5.51
N GLU A 58 -3.66 -24.09 -5.77
CA GLU A 58 -4.23 -24.33 -7.10
C GLU A 58 -4.70 -23.05 -7.82
N ALA A 59 -5.17 -22.04 -7.08
CA ALA A 59 -5.56 -20.75 -7.68
C ALA A 59 -4.35 -19.97 -8.18
N TRP A 60 -3.23 -20.02 -7.45
CA TRP A 60 -1.99 -19.38 -7.88
C TRP A 60 -1.38 -20.10 -9.09
N ASP A 61 -1.44 -21.42 -9.11
CA ASP A 61 -0.93 -22.23 -10.22
C ASP A 61 -1.74 -21.97 -11.50
N ARG A 62 -3.08 -21.91 -11.42
CA ARG A 62 -3.92 -21.49 -12.55
C ARG A 62 -3.61 -20.09 -13.04
N ALA A 63 -3.42 -19.14 -12.13
CA ALA A 63 -3.10 -17.76 -12.49
C ALA A 63 -1.73 -17.65 -13.18
N ALA A 64 -0.73 -18.42 -12.73
CA ALA A 64 0.57 -18.51 -13.37
C ALA A 64 0.47 -19.15 -14.76
N ALA A 65 -0.25 -20.28 -14.87
CA ALA A 65 -0.47 -20.98 -16.14
C ALA A 65 -1.16 -20.08 -17.17
N ALA A 66 -2.18 -19.32 -16.77
CA ALA A 66 -2.88 -18.39 -17.66
C ALA A 66 -1.96 -17.27 -18.20
N LEU A 67 -0.99 -16.81 -17.39
CA LEU A 67 0.00 -15.82 -17.81
C LEU A 67 1.05 -16.42 -18.75
N GLN A 68 1.47 -17.65 -18.48
CA GLN A 68 2.39 -18.38 -19.34
C GLN A 68 1.76 -18.69 -20.70
N GLU A 69 0.56 -19.26 -20.72
CA GLU A 69 -0.11 -19.67 -21.96
C GLU A 69 -0.43 -18.47 -22.86
N LYS A 70 -0.96 -17.39 -22.28
CA LYS A 70 -1.45 -16.25 -23.06
C LYS A 70 -0.37 -15.24 -23.45
N HIS A 71 0.68 -15.12 -22.64
CA HIS A 71 1.68 -14.05 -22.80
C HIS A 71 3.13 -14.53 -22.80
N ALA A 72 3.37 -15.84 -22.69
CA ALA A 72 4.71 -16.40 -22.44
C ALA A 72 5.40 -15.73 -21.23
N ALA A 73 4.62 -15.37 -20.21
CA ALA A 73 5.08 -14.64 -19.04
C ALA A 73 5.27 -15.59 -17.84
N TYR A 74 6.40 -15.46 -17.14
CA TYR A 74 6.83 -16.37 -16.07
C TYR A 74 6.97 -15.64 -14.72
N PRO A 75 5.86 -15.19 -14.09
CA PRO A 75 5.91 -14.58 -12.77
C PRO A 75 6.27 -15.61 -11.69
N THR A 76 7.01 -15.16 -10.67
CA THR A 76 7.17 -15.95 -9.44
C THR A 76 5.91 -15.85 -8.58
N LYS A 77 5.71 -16.81 -7.66
CA LYS A 77 4.62 -16.76 -6.68
C LYS A 77 4.58 -15.44 -5.90
N ASN A 78 5.74 -14.89 -5.54
CA ASN A 78 5.83 -13.60 -4.85
C ASN A 78 5.29 -12.44 -5.70
N HIS A 79 5.53 -12.44 -7.02
CA HIS A 79 4.95 -11.42 -7.91
C HIS A 79 3.42 -11.47 -7.89
N LEU A 80 2.83 -12.67 -7.90
CA LEU A 80 1.37 -12.87 -7.87
C LEU A 80 0.76 -12.40 -6.54
N VAL A 81 1.34 -12.85 -5.42
CA VAL A 81 0.89 -12.49 -4.07
C VAL A 81 0.94 -10.97 -3.89
N ASN A 82 2.11 -10.37 -4.15
CA ASN A 82 2.30 -8.92 -4.04
C ASN A 82 1.31 -8.14 -4.93
N LYS A 83 1.04 -8.62 -6.15
CA LYS A 83 0.09 -7.96 -7.04
C LYS A 83 -1.33 -8.03 -6.51
N SER A 84 -1.74 -9.19 -6.02
CA SER A 84 -3.08 -9.40 -5.44
C SER A 84 -3.28 -8.55 -4.18
N ASP A 85 -2.27 -8.44 -3.32
CA ASP A 85 -2.34 -7.66 -2.09
C ASP A 85 -2.40 -6.15 -2.39
N ASN A 86 -1.56 -5.68 -3.31
CA ASN A 86 -1.60 -4.28 -3.75
C ASN A 86 -2.92 -3.92 -4.42
N ALA A 87 -3.48 -4.82 -5.24
CA ALA A 87 -4.80 -4.61 -5.83
C ALA A 87 -5.89 -4.56 -4.76
N ARG A 88 -5.83 -5.41 -3.74
CA ARG A 88 -6.76 -5.39 -2.61
C ARG A 88 -6.69 -4.08 -1.83
N LYS A 89 -5.49 -3.54 -1.58
CA LYS A 89 -5.31 -2.22 -0.96
C LYS A 89 -5.96 -1.13 -1.81
N LYS A 90 -5.63 -1.06 -3.11
CA LYS A 90 -6.24 -0.09 -4.03
C LYS A 90 -7.76 -0.21 -4.10
N PHE A 91 -8.29 -1.43 -4.10
CA PHE A 91 -9.73 -1.67 -4.11
C PHE A 91 -10.40 -1.17 -2.83
N ARG A 92 -9.77 -1.31 -1.65
CA ARG A 92 -10.31 -0.75 -0.40
C ARG A 92 -10.40 0.77 -0.46
N LEU A 93 -9.37 1.43 -0.99
CA LEU A 93 -9.38 2.89 -1.19
C LEU A 93 -10.49 3.32 -2.14
N TRP A 94 -10.55 2.68 -3.32
CA TRP A 94 -11.58 2.94 -4.31
C TRP A 94 -12.99 2.70 -3.76
N ARG A 95 -13.18 1.64 -2.97
CA ARG A 95 -14.45 1.35 -2.30
C ARG A 95 -14.79 2.46 -1.30
N GLY A 96 -13.83 2.90 -0.49
CA GLY A 96 -14.02 3.97 0.49
C GLY A 96 -14.44 5.29 -0.15
N LEU A 97 -13.92 5.61 -1.35
CA LEU A 97 -14.38 6.72 -2.17
C LEU A 97 -15.80 6.47 -2.69
N ARG A 98 -16.08 5.29 -3.27
CA ARG A 98 -17.37 4.97 -3.89
C ARG A 98 -18.56 4.84 -2.95
N GLU A 99 -18.32 4.63 -1.67
CA GLU A 99 -19.36 4.65 -0.63
C GLU A 99 -19.83 6.08 -0.32
N ASP A 100 -19.10 7.10 -0.79
CA ASP A 100 -19.50 8.49 -0.72
C ASP A 100 -20.29 8.87 -1.99
N PRO A 101 -21.55 9.34 -1.87
CA PRO A 101 -22.39 9.69 -3.01
C PRO A 101 -21.84 10.86 -3.84
N GLU A 102 -20.94 11.69 -3.29
CA GLU A 102 -20.30 12.79 -4.01
C GLU A 102 -19.23 12.29 -4.99
N PHE A 103 -18.78 11.04 -4.86
CA PHE A 103 -17.76 10.42 -5.68
C PHE A 103 -18.35 9.48 -6.74
N LEU A 104 -18.43 9.99 -7.97
CA LEU A 104 -18.97 9.28 -9.12
C LEU A 104 -17.85 8.63 -9.92
N TYR A 105 -18.02 7.37 -10.33
CA TYR A 105 -17.07 6.71 -11.22
C TYR A 105 -17.48 6.92 -12.67
N ASN A 106 -16.58 7.46 -13.49
CA ASN A 106 -16.76 7.58 -14.93
C ASN A 106 -16.14 6.35 -15.63
N PRO A 107 -16.95 5.44 -16.20
CA PRO A 107 -16.44 4.23 -16.85
C PRO A 107 -15.68 4.51 -18.15
N ASN A 108 -15.91 5.65 -18.79
CA ASN A 108 -15.26 6.01 -20.06
C ASN A 108 -13.82 6.47 -19.83
N THR A 109 -13.61 7.33 -18.83
CA THR A 109 -12.28 7.83 -18.45
C THR A 109 -11.58 6.91 -17.45
N ARG A 110 -12.31 5.96 -16.84
CA ARG A 110 -11.85 5.09 -15.75
C ARG A 110 -11.36 5.86 -14.52
N THR A 111 -11.91 7.05 -14.29
CA THR A 111 -11.56 7.91 -13.15
C THR A 111 -12.75 8.11 -12.22
N VAL A 112 -12.46 8.42 -10.97
CA VAL A 112 -13.46 8.93 -10.03
C VAL A 112 -13.50 10.44 -10.19
N THR A 113 -14.69 11.00 -10.33
CA THR A 113 -14.96 12.43 -10.44
C THR A 113 -15.85 12.84 -9.27
N ALA A 114 -15.50 13.96 -8.66
CA ALA A 114 -16.26 14.61 -7.60
C ALA A 114 -16.06 16.13 -7.75
N THR A 115 -16.86 16.93 -7.06
CA THR A 115 -16.65 18.38 -7.00
C THR A 115 -15.35 18.71 -6.27
N GLU A 116 -14.78 19.90 -6.52
CA GLU A 116 -13.58 20.36 -5.80
C GLU A 116 -13.85 20.45 -4.29
N GLU A 117 -15.08 20.78 -3.90
CA GLU A 117 -15.53 20.80 -2.51
C GLU A 117 -15.52 19.40 -1.88
N ALA A 118 -15.98 18.38 -2.62
CA ALA A 118 -15.96 16.99 -2.15
C ALA A 118 -14.53 16.45 -2.02
N TRP A 119 -13.65 16.74 -2.99
CA TRP A 119 -12.23 16.42 -2.89
C TRP A 119 -11.57 17.13 -1.70
N ARG A 120 -11.85 18.43 -1.52
CA ARG A 120 -11.33 19.21 -0.40
C ARG A 120 -11.84 18.66 0.92
N SER A 121 -13.13 18.37 1.06
CA SER A 121 -13.69 17.79 2.28
C SER A 121 -13.06 16.42 2.60
N HIS A 122 -12.86 15.58 1.59
CA HIS A 122 -12.21 14.28 1.72
C HIS A 122 -10.76 14.38 2.19
N ILE A 123 -10.01 15.36 1.65
CA ILE A 123 -8.61 15.62 2.02
C ILE A 123 -8.53 16.32 3.39
N GLU A 124 -9.37 17.33 3.63
CA GLU A 124 -9.44 18.13 4.87
C GLU A 124 -9.90 17.29 6.06
N ALA A 125 -10.58 16.16 5.85
CA ALA A 125 -10.84 15.21 6.92
C ALA A 125 -9.54 14.74 7.64
N MET A 126 -8.39 14.75 6.94
CA MET A 126 -7.07 14.57 7.54
C MET A 126 -6.63 15.76 8.41
N ASP A 127 -7.05 16.99 8.12
CA ASP A 127 -6.77 18.18 8.94
C ASP A 127 -7.67 18.24 10.18
N ILE A 128 -8.93 17.78 10.06
CA ILE A 128 -9.83 17.59 11.21
C ILE A 128 -9.21 16.64 12.24
N PHE A 129 -8.43 15.66 11.77
CA PHE A 129 -7.71 14.71 12.61
C PHE A 129 -6.79 15.39 13.63
N PHE A 130 -6.06 16.42 13.22
CA PHE A 130 -5.13 17.13 14.11
C PHE A 130 -5.84 18.22 14.91
N ARG A 131 -6.89 18.83 14.36
CA ARG A 131 -7.64 19.89 15.05
C ARG A 131 -8.41 19.39 16.27
N ASP A 132 -9.04 18.21 16.17
CA ASP A 132 -9.96 17.73 17.21
C ASP A 132 -9.24 17.15 18.45
N PHE A 133 -7.91 17.03 18.40
CA PHE A 133 -7.04 16.53 19.48
C PHE A 133 -5.80 17.40 19.69
N ALA A 134 -5.85 18.67 19.27
CA ALA A 134 -4.73 19.60 19.42
C ALA A 134 -4.40 19.90 20.91
N ASP A 135 -5.35 19.64 21.81
CA ASP A 135 -5.23 19.78 23.26
C ASP A 135 -4.56 18.56 23.94
N GLU A 136 -4.26 17.49 23.18
CA GLU A 136 -3.57 16.31 23.67
C GLU A 136 -2.06 16.51 23.79
N ASP A 137 -1.37 15.70 24.60
CA ASP A 137 0.09 15.75 24.66
C ASP A 137 0.72 15.29 23.33
N MET A 138 1.92 15.79 23.03
CA MET A 138 2.59 15.56 21.73
C MET A 138 2.85 14.07 21.46
N ASP A 139 3.17 13.26 22.47
CA ASP A 139 3.43 11.83 22.30
C ASP A 139 2.13 11.07 22.02
N LEU A 140 1.02 11.47 22.65
CA LEU A 140 -0.30 10.93 22.34
C LEU A 140 -0.79 11.36 20.96
N GLN A 141 -0.57 12.60 20.54
CA GLN A 141 -0.87 13.07 19.17
C GLN A 141 -0.10 12.25 18.13
N LEU A 142 1.21 12.03 18.34
CA LEU A 142 2.04 11.23 17.45
C LEU A 142 1.52 9.78 17.38
N LYS A 143 1.16 9.19 18.52
CA LYS A 143 0.65 7.81 18.60
C LYS A 143 -0.73 7.65 17.97
N ILE A 144 -1.59 8.65 18.08
CA ILE A 144 -2.89 8.72 17.41
C ILE A 144 -2.67 8.74 15.89
N ALA A 145 -1.79 9.62 15.41
CA ALA A 145 -1.40 9.68 14.00
C ALA A 145 -0.79 8.35 13.53
N GLU A 146 0.15 7.77 14.24
CA GLU A 146 0.71 6.45 13.90
C GLU A 146 -0.36 5.36 13.82
N LYS A 147 -1.34 5.36 14.73
CA LYS A 147 -2.38 4.32 14.76
C LYS A 147 -3.45 4.50 13.69
N ALA A 148 -3.84 5.73 13.39
CA ALA A 148 -4.83 6.03 12.38
C ALA A 148 -4.23 6.01 10.96
N LEU A 149 -3.04 6.61 10.79
CA LEU A 149 -2.31 6.69 9.52
C LEU A 149 -1.52 5.42 9.18
N ALA A 150 -1.44 4.43 10.08
CA ALA A 150 -0.86 3.13 9.76
C ALA A 150 -1.51 2.44 8.55
N ASP A 151 -2.78 2.76 8.27
CA ASP A 151 -3.53 2.26 7.14
C ASP A 151 -4.50 3.34 6.67
N GLU A 152 -4.40 3.72 5.40
CA GLU A 152 -5.22 4.78 4.80
C GLU A 152 -6.73 4.49 4.93
N ASN A 153 -7.15 3.22 4.93
CA ASN A 153 -8.54 2.87 5.20
C ASN A 153 -8.93 3.06 6.69
N LYS A 154 -8.03 2.82 7.65
CA LYS A 154 -8.27 3.22 9.06
C LYS A 154 -8.36 4.73 9.22
N ALA A 155 -7.49 5.48 8.55
CA ALA A 155 -7.55 6.94 8.54
C ALA A 155 -8.89 7.43 7.99
N MET A 156 -9.34 6.88 6.87
CA MET A 156 -10.63 7.19 6.28
C MET A 156 -11.81 6.81 7.18
N VAL A 157 -11.80 5.61 7.78
CA VAL A 157 -12.86 5.20 8.71
C VAL A 157 -12.89 6.11 9.92
N PHE A 158 -11.73 6.45 10.48
CA PHE A 158 -11.63 7.40 11.58
C PHE A 158 -12.24 8.75 11.19
N CYS A 159 -11.85 9.32 10.04
CA CYS A 159 -12.35 10.59 9.54
C CYS A 159 -13.88 10.61 9.34
N LYS A 160 -14.46 9.48 8.90
CA LYS A 160 -15.92 9.32 8.74
C LYS A 160 -16.67 9.09 10.07
N MET A 161 -15.97 8.85 11.18
CA MET A 161 -16.64 8.66 12.47
C MET A 161 -17.22 9.99 13.01
N PRO A 162 -18.42 9.95 13.63
CA PRO A 162 -18.92 11.05 14.44
C PRO A 162 -17.89 11.51 15.47
N ALA A 163 -17.85 12.81 15.77
CA ALA A 163 -16.88 13.39 16.70
C ALA A 163 -16.88 12.70 18.08
N THR A 164 -18.04 12.22 18.55
CA THR A 164 -18.17 11.47 19.81
C THR A 164 -17.43 10.14 19.78
N LEU A 165 -17.47 9.41 18.66
CA LEU A 165 -16.74 8.15 18.48
C LEU A 165 -15.24 8.39 18.34
N ARG A 166 -14.82 9.44 17.62
CA ARG A 166 -13.40 9.81 17.53
C ARG A 166 -12.82 10.15 18.90
N LYS A 167 -13.53 10.95 19.69
CA LYS A 167 -13.18 11.26 21.09
C LYS A 167 -13.11 10.02 21.97
N HIS A 168 -14.08 9.10 21.85
CA HIS A 168 -14.06 7.85 22.60
C HIS A 168 -12.86 6.96 22.22
N TRP A 169 -12.54 6.86 20.93
CA TRP A 169 -11.38 6.10 20.45
C TRP A 169 -10.06 6.68 20.99
N VAL A 170 -9.90 8.00 20.95
CA VAL A 170 -8.74 8.69 21.53
C VAL A 170 -8.67 8.50 23.04
N LYS A 171 -9.79 8.56 23.76
CA LYS A 171 -9.84 8.25 25.21
C LYS A 171 -9.28 6.86 25.51
N ARG A 172 -9.68 5.84 24.75
CA ARG A 172 -9.14 4.47 24.90
C ARG A 172 -7.65 4.40 24.63
N LEU A 173 -7.15 5.16 23.66
CA LEU A 173 -5.72 5.23 23.39
C LEU A 173 -4.93 5.94 24.49
N ARG A 174 -5.51 7.00 25.08
CA ARG A 174 -4.94 7.69 26.24
C ARG A 174 -4.79 6.73 27.42
N GLU A 175 -5.84 5.98 27.75
CA GLU A 175 -5.81 5.01 28.85
C GLU A 175 -4.68 3.98 28.65
N VAL A 176 -4.50 3.49 27.42
CA VAL A 176 -3.39 2.58 27.07
C VAL A 176 -2.03 3.29 27.06
N HIS A 177 -1.96 4.58 26.72
CA HIS A 177 -0.73 5.37 26.76
C HIS A 177 -0.27 5.59 28.20
N ASN A 178 -1.16 6.07 29.07
CA ASN A 178 -0.85 6.38 30.47
C ASN A 178 -0.41 5.14 31.26
N ASN A 179 -1.03 3.98 31.00
CA ASN A 179 -0.68 2.70 31.63
C ASN A 179 0.69 2.13 31.18
N ARG A 180 1.35 2.72 30.18
CA ARG A 180 2.68 2.31 29.71
C ARG A 180 3.80 3.26 30.18
N VAL A 181 3.42 4.43 30.67
CA VAL A 181 4.33 5.47 31.17
C VAL A 181 4.42 5.44 32.70
N THR A 182 3.52 4.69 33.35
CA THR A 182 3.56 4.32 34.79
C THR A 182 4.16 2.93 34.96
#